data_AF-A0A1I2HEU6-F1
#
_entry.id   AF-A0A1I2HEU6-F1
#
_cell.length_a   1.000
_cell.length_b   1.000
_cell.length_c   1.000
_cell.angle_alpha   90.00
_cell.angle_beta   90.00
_cell.angle_gamma   90.00
#
_symmetry.space_group_name_H-M   'P 1'
#
loop_
_entity.id
_entity.type
_entity.pdbx_description
1 polymer ?
#
loop_
_entity_poly.entity_id
_entity_poly.type
_entity_poly.pdbx_seq_one_letter_code
_entity_poly.pdbx_strand_id
1 'polypeptide(L)' 'MKALEFSTVIDTTRQIEIPQNYWNLLSKQSKVRIIILIDEPEKEAEDWDKLTAQQFLEGYAAEDAMYDKL' A
#
# COMPACT_ATOMS: atom_id res chain seq x y z
N MET A 1 -8.99 17.79 -10.07
CA MET A 1 -8.59 17.53 -8.66
C MET A 1 -7.09 17.32 -8.66
N LYS A 2 -6.33 17.97 -7.77
CA LYS A 2 -4.85 17.85 -7.69
C LYS A 2 -4.50 17.07 -6.42
N ALA A 3 -3.67 16.03 -6.56
CA ALA A 3 -3.13 15.30 -5.42
C ALA A 3 -1.84 15.98 -4.92
N LEU A 4 -1.65 16.02 -3.61
CA LEU A 4 -0.42 16.47 -2.96
C LEU A 4 0.10 15.29 -2.14
N GLU A 5 1.37 14.94 -2.34
CA GLU A 5 2.04 13.84 -1.65
C GLU A 5 3.18 14.41 -0.80
N PHE A 6 3.24 14.00 0.46
CA PHE A 6 4.33 14.33 1.38
C PHE A 6 4.42 13.24 2.45
N SER A 7 5.64 12.93 2.87
CA SER A 7 5.89 12.01 3.99
C SER A 7 5.84 12.78 5.32
N THR A 8 5.15 12.23 6.31
CA THR A 8 5.14 12.76 7.67
C THR A 8 4.90 11.62 8.66
N VAL A 9 5.15 11.87 9.94
CA VAL A 9 4.90 10.93 11.02
C VAL A 9 3.63 11.35 11.75
N ILE A 10 2.76 10.39 12.03
CA ILE A 10 1.61 10.62 12.90
C ILE A 10 2.12 10.64 14.34
N ASP A 11 2.01 11.78 14.99
CA ASP A 11 2.46 11.96 16.37
C ASP A 11 1.45 11.36 17.39
N THR A 12 1.74 11.53 18.69
CA THR A 12 0.85 11.04 19.76
C THR A 12 -0.50 11.75 19.79
N THR A 13 -0.63 12.92 19.16
CA THR A 13 -1.89 13.66 19.04
C THR A 13 -2.79 13.12 17.93
N ARG A 14 -2.27 12.17 17.12
CA ARG A 14 -2.94 11.56 15.97
C ARG A 14 -3.31 12.58 14.89
N GLN A 15 -2.53 13.65 14.78
CA GLN A 15 -2.72 14.68 13.77
C GLN A 15 -1.69 14.54 12.65
N ILE A 16 -2.12 14.88 11.43
CA ILE A 16 -1.26 14.97 10.25
C ILE A 16 -1.09 16.45 9.96
N GLU A 17 0.09 16.99 10.25
CA GLU A 17 0.40 18.37 9.91
C GLU A 17 0.72 18.50 8.42
N ILE A 18 0.06 19.46 7.76
CA ILE A 18 0.35 19.79 6.37
C ILE A 18 1.52 20.78 6.33
N PRO A 19 2.63 20.46 5.65
CA PRO A 19 3.77 21.36 5.52
C PRO A 19 3.40 22.71 4.89
N GLN A 20 4.01 23.80 5.38
CA GLN A 20 3.65 25.18 5.02
C GLN A 20 3.76 25.50 3.53
N ASN A 21 4.67 24.84 2.82
CA ASN A 21 4.85 24.96 1.36
C ASN A 21 3.58 24.57 0.58
N TYR A 22 2.69 23.77 1.17
CA TYR A 22 1.41 23.38 0.56
C TYR A 22 0.25 24.32 0.90
N TRP A 23 0.40 25.23 1.88
CA TRP A 23 -0.71 26.10 2.32
C TRP A 23 -1.20 27.03 1.21
N ASN A 24 -0.29 27.52 0.35
CA ASN A 24 -0.66 28.35 -0.80
C ASN A 24 -1.48 27.59 -1.85
N LEU A 25 -1.41 26.26 -1.85
CA LEU A 25 -2.18 25.38 -2.75
C LEU A 25 -3.55 25.00 -2.14
N LEU A 26 -3.71 25.17 -0.84
CA LEU A 26 -4.93 24.88 -0.10
C LEU A 26 -5.71 26.18 0.11
N SER A 27 -6.71 26.42 -0.75
CA SER A 27 -7.63 27.53 -0.52
C SER A 27 -8.34 27.34 0.83
N LYS A 28 -8.48 28.43 1.61
CA LYS A 28 -8.90 28.43 3.03
C LYS A 28 -10.21 27.70 3.38
N GLN A 29 -11.01 27.26 2.41
CA GLN A 29 -12.29 26.56 2.61
C GLN A 29 -12.58 25.47 1.56
N SER A 30 -11.55 24.86 0.96
CA SER A 30 -11.78 23.76 0.00
C SER A 30 -12.15 22.45 0.68
N LYS A 31 -13.15 21.76 0.13
CA LYS A 31 -13.39 20.34 0.45
C LYS A 31 -12.26 19.50 -0.13
N VAL A 32 -11.54 18.79 0.72
CA VAL A 32 -10.41 17.93 0.32
C VAL A 32 -10.76 16.45 0.53
N ARG A 33 -10.20 15.58 -0.32
CA ARG A 33 -10.20 14.12 -0.14
C ARG A 33 -8.79 13.73 0.28
N ILE A 34 -8.67 13.03 1.40
CA ILE A 34 -7.38 12.60 1.97
C ILE A 34 -7.19 11.11 1.64
N ILE A 35 -5.97 10.74 1.25
CA ILE A 35 -5.51 9.35 1.10
C ILE A 35 -4.33 9.21 2.05
N ILE A 36 -4.35 8.20 2.92
CA ILE A 36 -3.29 7.92 3.87
C ILE A 36 -2.68 6.57 3.48
N LEU A 37 -1.37 6.56 3.28
CA LEU A 37 -0.56 5.36 3.09
C LEU A 37 0.26 5.20 4.38
N ILE A 38 0.24 4.01 4.97
CA ILE A 38 0.99 3.67 6.17
C ILE A 38 1.93 2.54 5.79
N ASP A 39 3.18 2.61 6.21
CA ASP A 39 4.11 1.50 6.03
C ASP A 39 3.65 0.33 6.90
N GLU A 40 3.26 -0.77 6.27
CA GLU A 40 3.00 -2.02 6.97
C GLU A 40 4.34 -2.61 7.43
N PRO A 41 4.45 -3.05 8.69
CA PRO A 41 5.62 -3.80 9.11
C PRO A 41 5.75 -5.04 8.22
N GLU A 42 6.99 -5.38 7.82
CA GLU A 42 7.34 -6.47 6.88
C GLU A 42 6.69 -7.85 7.15
N LYS A 43 6.03 -8.04 8.30
CA LYS A 43 5.27 -9.25 8.63
C LYS A 43 4.19 -9.60 7.59
N GLU A 44 3.51 -8.62 6.99
CA GLU A 44 2.49 -8.95 6.00
C GLU A 44 3.10 -9.48 4.69
N ALA A 45 4.30 -9.02 4.31
CA ALA A 45 4.99 -9.55 3.13
C ALA A 45 5.34 -11.05 3.30
N GLU A 46 5.79 -11.46 4.49
CA GLU A 46 6.02 -12.89 4.77
C GLU A 46 4.75 -13.72 4.68
N ASP A 47 3.60 -13.18 5.11
CA ASP A 47 2.33 -13.90 5.09
C ASP A 47 1.74 -13.97 3.68
N TRP A 48 1.94 -12.93 2.85
CA TRP A 48 1.61 -12.96 1.41
C TRP A 48 2.51 -13.94 0.63
N ASP A 49 3.80 -13.98 0.93
CA ASP A 49 4.74 -14.93 0.33
C ASP A 49 4.38 -16.37 0.70
N LYS A 50 4.02 -16.62 1.97
CA LYS A 50 3.54 -17.94 2.43
C LYS A 50 2.24 -18.35 1.76
N LEU A 51 1.26 -17.46 1.67
CA LEU A 51 -0.02 -17.72 0.99
C LEU A 51 0.18 -18.02 -0.49
N THR A 52 1.02 -17.23 -1.16
CA THR A 52 1.32 -17.42 -2.58
C THR A 52 2.07 -18.73 -2.81
N ALA A 53 3.07 -19.07 -1.99
CA ALA A 53 3.78 -20.33 -2.11
C ALA A 53 2.86 -21.54 -1.88
N GLN A 54 1.96 -21.48 -0.89
CA GLN A 54 1.00 -22.56 -0.64
C GLN A 54 -0.01 -22.73 -1.79
N GLN A 55 -0.66 -21.64 -2.21
CA GLN A 55 -1.67 -21.71 -3.28
C GLN A 55 -1.06 -21.99 -4.65
N PHE A 56 0.17 -21.55 -4.91
CA PHE A 56 0.89 -21.87 -6.14
C PHE A 56 1.24 -23.36 -6.20
N LEU A 57 1.64 -23.98 -5.08
CA LEU A 57 1.95 -25.41 -5.04
C LEU A 57 0.71 -26.30 -5.10
N GLU A 58 -0.42 -25.88 -4.51
CA GLU A 58 -1.70 -26.63 -4.58
C GLU A 58 -2.41 -26.50 -5.94
N GLY A 59 -2.06 -25.49 -6.76
CA GLY A 59 -2.63 -25.28 -8.08
C GLY A 59 -2.05 -26.14 -9.20
N TYR A 60 -0.88 -26.77 -9.00
CA TYR A 60 -0.31 -27.70 -9.99
C TYR A 60 -0.86 -29.11 -9.76
N ALA A 61 -1.96 -29.44 -10.44
CA ALA A 61 -2.34 -30.84 -10.59
C ALA A 61 -1.30 -31.55 -11.46
N ALA A 62 -0.98 -32.81 -11.16
CA ALA A 62 -0.06 -33.62 -11.96
C ALA A 62 -0.47 -33.75 -13.45
N GLU A 63 -1.73 -33.43 -13.76
CA GLU A 63 -2.30 -33.38 -15.11
C GLU A 63 -1.81 -32.17 -15.93
N ASP A 64 -1.38 -31.08 -15.29
CA ASP A 64 -0.86 -29.88 -15.97
C ASP A 64 0.63 -29.97 -16.31
N ALA A 65 1.32 -31.02 -15.87
CA ALA A 65 2.74 -31.30 -16.20
C ALA A 65 2.95 -31.91 -17.60
N MET A 66 1.94 -31.85 -18.48
CA MET A 66 1.99 -32.46 -19.81
C MET A 66 3.07 -31.88 -20.73
N TYR A 67 3.55 -30.65 -20.46
CA TYR A 67 4.60 -29.99 -21.25
C TYR A 67 5.98 -30.00 -20.57
N ASP A 68 6.11 -30.52 -19.35
CA ASP A 68 7.39 -30.55 -18.61
C ASP A 68 8.41 -31.56 -19.18
N LYS A 69 8.02 -32.35 -20.18
CA LYS A 69 8.84 -33.41 -20.79
C LYS A 69 9.14 -33.21 -22.28
N LEU A 70 8.90 -32.03 -22.83
CA LEU A 70 9.34 -31.63 -24.17
C LEU A 70 10.61 -30.80 -24.09
#